data_AF-A0A182PAM7-F1
#
_entry.id   AF-A0A182PAM7-F1
#
_cell.length_a   1.000
_cell.length_b   1.000
_cell.length_c   1.000
_cell.angle_alpha   90.00
_cell.angle_beta   90.00
_cell.angle_gamma   90.00
#
_symmetry.space_group_name_H-M   'P 1'
#
loop_
_entity.id
_entity.type
_entity.pdbx_description
1 polymer ?
#
loop_
_entity_poly.entity_id
_entity_poly.type
_entity_poly.pdbx_seq_one_letter_code
_entity_poly.pdbx_strand_id
1 'polypeptide(L)'
;MGEPIVLILSTDATVTPRSIVERIRKHTNDQDRITLGNTGDQPESIGYPYQIHTKYYDTEVVLCAHGSAELSTVPDAILKRTEGILIYFDAKDRTFLDRLPAYGAFVQQHEIEFGILLCSALEESGTDGITYGEAKSQCTVLDVIELEPTADEEDNEVAGAAEATGVDELIQAMHNYIWSNVNIHRGNRNAAEPDEDGAALLSAGLVHETDGAGDADEDDDGPIREEDERIIEAELNGFERLLTEVMNFQPNTSNWTRNERLMYAEELAEMFDNMFEEDGDGVGHP
;
A
#
# COMPACT_ATOMS: atom_id res chain seq x y z
N MET A 1 -15.20 -4.88 12.15
CA MET A 1 -14.12 -5.48 11.33
C MET A 1 -12.83 -5.16 12.06
N GLY A 2 -11.95 -6.13 12.26
CA GLY A 2 -10.62 -5.85 12.79
C GLY A 2 -9.70 -5.37 11.68
N GLU A 3 -8.55 -4.83 12.04
CA GLU A 3 -7.49 -4.40 11.14
C GLU A 3 -7.08 -5.54 10.17
N PRO A 4 -6.70 -5.22 8.92
CA PRO A 4 -6.18 -6.21 7.98
C PRO A 4 -4.91 -6.86 8.52
N ILE A 5 -4.73 -8.15 8.20
CA ILE A 5 -3.60 -8.95 8.64
C ILE A 5 -2.66 -9.22 7.46
N VAL A 6 -1.37 -9.03 7.72
CA VAL A 6 -0.28 -9.56 6.90
C VAL A 6 0.24 -10.83 7.57
N LEU A 7 -0.06 -11.98 6.98
CA LEU A 7 0.39 -13.29 7.46
C LEU A 7 1.85 -13.51 7.06
N ILE A 8 2.72 -13.82 8.03
CA ILE A 8 4.15 -14.01 7.79
C ILE A 8 4.50 -15.46 8.10
N LEU A 9 5.01 -16.16 7.10
CA LEU A 9 5.43 -17.56 7.14
C LEU A 9 6.93 -17.66 6.88
N SER A 10 7.55 -18.71 7.38
CA SER A 10 8.93 -19.07 7.02
C SER A 10 9.03 -20.57 6.89
N THR A 11 9.62 -21.02 5.77
CA THR A 11 10.00 -22.42 5.55
C THR A 11 11.43 -22.70 5.99
N ASP A 12 12.21 -21.65 6.28
CA ASP A 12 13.59 -21.72 6.74
C ASP A 12 13.63 -21.95 8.26
N ALA A 13 14.52 -22.85 8.71
CA ALA A 13 14.64 -23.21 10.13
C ALA A 13 15.41 -22.18 10.96
N THR A 14 16.23 -21.35 10.32
CA THR A 14 17.09 -20.33 10.90
C THR A 14 16.43 -18.95 10.93
N VAL A 15 15.61 -18.63 9.93
CA VAL A 15 14.87 -17.37 9.85
C VAL A 15 13.45 -17.57 10.32
N THR A 16 13.12 -16.93 11.44
CA THR A 16 11.77 -17.02 12.01
C THR A 16 10.85 -15.94 11.44
N PRO A 17 9.52 -16.18 11.38
CA PRO A 17 8.56 -15.13 11.02
C PRO A 17 8.65 -13.91 11.94
N ARG A 18 9.00 -14.13 13.22
CA ARG A 18 9.23 -13.05 14.19
C ARG A 18 10.42 -12.15 13.84
N SER A 19 11.52 -12.72 13.33
CA SER A 19 12.65 -11.90 12.89
C SER A 19 12.33 -11.05 11.66
N ILE A 20 11.43 -11.49 10.79
CA ILE A 20 10.95 -10.68 9.65
C ILE A 20 10.10 -9.52 10.16
N VAL A 21 9.21 -9.76 11.13
CA VAL A 21 8.47 -8.68 11.81
C VAL A 21 9.41 -7.62 12.38
N GLU A 22 10.50 -8.02 13.05
CA GLU A 22 11.47 -7.09 13.63
C GLU A 22 12.18 -6.26 12.56
N ARG A 23 12.50 -6.87 11.40
CA ARG A 23 13.07 -6.16 10.26
C ARG A 23 12.10 -5.12 9.71
N ILE A 24 10.82 -5.47 9.50
CA ILE A 24 9.78 -4.55 9.00
C ILE A 24 9.55 -3.41 10.01
N ARG A 25 9.39 -3.74 11.29
CA ARG A 25 9.09 -2.78 12.36
C ARG A 25 10.29 -1.94 12.77
N LYS A 26 11.52 -2.36 12.44
CA LYS A 26 12.79 -1.73 12.85
C LYS A 26 12.96 -1.64 14.38
N HIS A 27 12.30 -2.53 15.15
CA HIS A 27 12.44 -2.67 16.60
C HIS A 27 12.05 -4.07 17.09
N THR A 28 12.37 -4.39 18.34
CA THR A 28 12.17 -5.72 18.95
C THR A 28 10.69 -6.04 19.20
N ASN A 29 10.31 -7.32 19.09
CA ASN A 29 8.93 -7.79 19.29
C ASN A 29 8.41 -7.76 20.74
N ASP A 30 9.18 -7.30 21.71
CA ASP A 30 8.79 -7.26 23.13
C ASP A 30 7.77 -6.17 23.45
N GLN A 31 7.55 -5.25 22.52
CA GLN A 31 6.63 -4.11 22.64
C GLN A 31 5.48 -4.21 21.63
N ASP A 32 4.33 -3.64 22.04
CA ASP A 32 3.14 -3.43 21.22
C ASP A 32 2.71 -4.70 20.47
N ARG A 33 2.40 -5.74 21.23
CA ARG A 33 1.84 -6.99 20.71
C ARG A 33 0.38 -7.11 21.09
N ILE A 34 -0.41 -7.67 20.18
CA ILE A 34 -1.84 -7.92 20.38
C ILE A 34 -2.17 -9.40 20.20
N THR A 35 -3.24 -9.85 20.83
CA THR A 35 -3.75 -11.21 20.67
C THR A 35 -4.76 -11.25 19.52
N LEU A 36 -4.49 -12.06 18.49
CA LEU A 36 -5.29 -12.14 17.25
C LEU A 36 -6.44 -13.15 17.28
N GLY A 37 -6.57 -13.90 18.37
CA GLY A 37 -7.65 -14.85 18.56
C GLY A 37 -7.60 -15.47 19.94
N ASN A 38 -8.75 -15.52 20.61
CA ASN A 38 -8.89 -16.15 21.92
C ASN A 38 -10.14 -17.04 21.92
N THR A 39 -10.09 -18.12 21.16
CA THR A 39 -11.02 -19.23 21.31
C THR A 39 -10.27 -20.36 22.00
N GLY A 40 -10.62 -20.64 23.25
CA GLY A 40 -9.81 -21.36 24.25
C GLY A 40 -9.28 -22.77 23.91
N ASP A 41 -9.49 -23.26 22.68
CA ASP A 41 -8.93 -24.51 22.15
C ASP A 41 -7.83 -24.30 21.09
N GLN A 42 -7.57 -23.07 20.63
CA GLN A 42 -6.50 -22.76 19.67
C GLN A 42 -5.32 -22.04 20.34
N PRO A 43 -4.08 -22.29 19.89
CA PRO A 43 -2.92 -21.56 20.38
C PRO A 43 -3.10 -20.07 20.13
N GLU A 44 -2.79 -19.28 21.16
CA GLU A 44 -2.84 -17.83 21.09
C GLU A 44 -1.93 -17.34 19.96
N SER A 45 -2.51 -16.67 18.97
CA SER A 45 -1.75 -16.06 17.87
C SER A 45 -1.42 -14.62 18.23
N ILE A 46 -0.16 -14.24 18.05
CA ILE A 46 0.34 -12.92 18.39
C ILE A 46 0.46 -12.09 17.12
N GLY A 47 -0.18 -10.93 17.13
CA GLY A 47 -0.06 -9.89 16.11
C GLY A 47 0.80 -8.73 16.58
N TYR A 48 1.39 -8.03 15.62
CA TYR A 48 2.18 -6.81 15.84
C TYR A 48 1.60 -5.70 14.97
N PRO A 49 0.93 -4.71 15.56
CA PRO A 49 0.46 -3.55 14.82
C PRO A 49 1.62 -2.85 14.11
N TYR A 50 1.35 -2.41 12.89
CA TYR A 50 2.27 -1.69 12.03
C TYR A 50 1.52 -0.54 11.36
N GLN A 51 1.90 0.69 11.72
CA GLN A 51 1.33 1.90 11.14
C GLN A 51 1.98 2.17 9.79
N ILE A 52 1.16 2.28 8.76
CA ILE A 52 1.54 2.71 7.41
C ILE A 52 1.14 4.17 7.27
N HIS A 53 2.17 5.02 7.19
CA HIS A 53 2.01 6.45 6.98
C HIS A 53 2.46 6.81 5.56
N THR A 54 1.55 7.34 4.76
CA THR A 54 1.85 7.88 3.42
C THR A 54 1.45 9.35 3.34
N LYS A 55 1.80 10.00 2.23
CA LYS A 55 1.34 11.38 1.97
C LYS A 55 -0.18 11.50 1.88
N TYR A 56 -0.88 10.43 1.50
CA TYR A 56 -2.30 10.47 1.14
C TYR A 56 -3.22 9.89 2.22
N TYR A 57 -2.69 8.97 3.02
CA TYR A 57 -3.47 8.26 4.02
C TYR A 57 -2.61 7.74 5.16
N ASP A 58 -3.30 7.52 6.28
CA ASP A 58 -2.81 6.74 7.40
C ASP A 58 -3.65 5.47 7.50
N THR A 59 -2.98 4.33 7.66
CA THR A 59 -3.64 3.08 7.94
C THR A 59 -2.81 2.21 8.86
N GLU A 60 -3.45 1.24 9.51
CA GLU A 60 -2.79 0.26 10.37
C GLU A 60 -3.04 -1.14 9.84
N VAL A 61 -1.99 -1.95 9.79
CA VAL A 61 -2.10 -3.38 9.52
C VAL A 61 -1.54 -4.16 10.71
N VAL A 62 -1.91 -5.43 10.83
CA VAL A 62 -1.33 -6.31 11.84
C VAL A 62 -0.43 -7.35 11.19
N LEU A 63 0.84 -7.35 11.56
CA LEU A 63 1.79 -8.38 11.15
C LEU A 63 1.57 -9.61 12.03
N CYS A 64 1.23 -10.75 11.44
CA CYS A 64 1.00 -12.01 12.16
C CYS A 64 2.14 -13.00 11.86
N ALA A 65 3.08 -13.12 12.79
CA ALA A 65 4.15 -14.11 12.73
C ALA A 65 3.62 -15.51 13.07
N HIS A 66 3.25 -16.29 12.05
CA HIS A 66 2.72 -17.63 12.25
C HIS A 66 3.82 -18.62 12.63
N GLY A 67 3.56 -19.50 13.60
CA GLY A 67 4.59 -20.41 14.13
C GLY A 67 4.93 -21.61 13.23
N SER A 68 4.24 -21.76 12.10
CA SER A 68 4.35 -22.93 11.20
C SER A 68 4.37 -22.46 9.75
N ALA A 69 5.11 -23.17 8.89
CA ALA A 69 5.04 -22.98 7.44
C ALA A 69 3.78 -23.60 6.80
N GLU A 70 3.09 -24.47 7.53
CA GLU A 70 1.95 -25.21 7.01
C GLU A 70 0.69 -24.34 6.99
N LEU A 71 0.17 -24.06 5.79
CA LEU A 71 -0.99 -23.19 5.56
C LEU A 71 -2.25 -23.70 6.25
N SER A 72 -2.41 -25.03 6.35
CA SER A 72 -3.58 -25.62 7.01
C SER A 72 -3.63 -25.39 8.52
N THR A 73 -2.56 -24.86 9.12
CA THR A 73 -2.48 -24.58 10.56
C THR A 73 -2.87 -23.14 10.90
N VAL A 74 -3.13 -22.29 9.90
CA VAL A 74 -3.53 -20.90 10.12
C VAL A 74 -4.99 -20.88 10.62
N PRO A 75 -5.27 -20.25 11.77
CA PRO A 75 -6.64 -20.12 12.28
C PRO A 75 -7.60 -19.40 11.32
N ASP A 76 -8.83 -19.89 11.19
CA ASP A 76 -9.89 -19.26 10.37
C ASP A 76 -10.14 -17.79 10.75
N ALA A 77 -9.98 -17.45 12.03
CA ALA A 77 -10.15 -16.08 12.52
C ALA A 77 -9.09 -15.12 11.95
N ILE A 78 -7.88 -15.62 11.70
CA ILE A 78 -6.78 -14.88 11.07
C ILE A 78 -6.98 -14.84 9.56
N LEU A 79 -7.32 -15.99 8.95
CA LEU A 79 -7.54 -16.09 7.51
C LEU A 79 -8.59 -15.11 7.00
N LYS A 80 -9.71 -14.95 7.72
CA LYS A 80 -10.78 -14.01 7.35
C LYS A 80 -10.39 -12.53 7.35
N ARG A 81 -9.28 -12.18 7.97
CA ARG A 81 -8.72 -10.82 8.01
C ARG A 81 -7.42 -10.70 7.20
N THR A 82 -6.95 -11.80 6.61
CA THR A 82 -5.67 -11.81 5.90
C THR A 82 -5.86 -11.17 4.54
N GLU A 83 -5.18 -10.04 4.33
CA GLU A 83 -5.14 -9.32 3.04
C GLU A 83 -3.75 -9.37 2.42
N GLY A 84 -2.73 -9.66 3.25
CA GLY A 84 -1.36 -9.83 2.81
C GLY A 84 -0.73 -11.13 3.26
N ILE A 85 0.20 -11.67 2.48
CA ILE A 85 1.02 -12.82 2.87
C ILE A 85 2.49 -12.63 2.46
N LEU A 86 3.39 -12.89 3.39
CA LEU A 86 4.83 -12.90 3.20
C LEU A 86 5.36 -14.30 3.50
N ILE A 87 6.05 -14.93 2.54
CA ILE A 87 6.55 -16.29 2.68
C ILE A 87 8.06 -16.28 2.52
N TYR A 88 8.78 -16.48 3.62
CA TYR A 88 10.22 -16.61 3.58
C TYR A 88 10.66 -18.04 3.22
N PHE A 89 11.64 -18.13 2.33
CA PHE A 89 12.27 -19.39 1.94
C PHE A 89 13.78 -19.28 1.86
N ASP A 90 14.44 -20.40 2.12
CA ASP A 90 15.87 -20.56 1.84
C ASP A 90 16.07 -20.77 0.34
N ALA A 91 16.73 -19.83 -0.34
CA ALA A 91 17.03 -19.97 -1.76
C ALA A 91 17.94 -21.17 -2.06
N LYS A 92 18.69 -21.69 -1.07
CA LYS A 92 19.47 -22.92 -1.22
C LYS A 92 18.61 -24.18 -1.14
N ASP A 93 17.42 -24.12 -0.54
CA ASP A 93 16.50 -25.25 -0.46
C ASP A 93 15.62 -25.37 -1.72
N ARG A 94 16.13 -26.09 -2.72
CA ARG A 94 15.39 -26.34 -3.96
C ARG A 94 14.08 -27.12 -3.77
N THR A 95 13.87 -27.79 -2.62
CA THR A 95 12.60 -28.50 -2.35
C THR A 95 11.44 -27.52 -2.13
N PHE A 96 11.73 -26.24 -1.89
CA PHE A 96 10.71 -25.20 -1.81
C PHE A 96 9.94 -25.01 -3.12
N LEU A 97 10.56 -25.22 -4.27
CA LEU A 97 9.89 -25.09 -5.58
C LEU A 97 8.68 -26.03 -5.72
N ASP A 98 8.75 -27.22 -5.11
CA ASP A 98 7.64 -28.18 -5.12
C ASP A 98 6.45 -27.71 -4.26
N ARG A 99 6.68 -26.76 -3.33
CA ARG A 99 5.66 -26.20 -2.43
C ARG A 99 5.00 -24.94 -2.99
N LEU A 100 5.69 -24.21 -3.88
CA LEU A 100 5.19 -22.96 -4.48
C LEU A 100 3.78 -23.07 -5.09
N PRO A 101 3.42 -24.14 -5.83
CA PRO A 101 2.06 -24.27 -6.36
C PRO A 101 0.98 -24.31 -5.27
N ALA A 102 1.28 -24.87 -4.09
CA ALA A 102 0.34 -24.91 -2.98
C ALA A 102 0.14 -23.52 -2.36
N TYR A 103 1.21 -22.73 -2.23
CA TYR A 103 1.11 -21.32 -1.81
C TYR A 103 0.32 -20.48 -2.80
N GLY A 104 0.61 -20.60 -4.10
CA GLY A 104 -0.13 -19.90 -5.14
C GLY A 104 -1.62 -20.26 -5.15
N ALA A 105 -1.97 -21.54 -4.99
CA ALA A 105 -3.36 -21.98 -4.89
C ALA A 105 -4.06 -21.42 -3.64
N PHE A 106 -3.37 -21.36 -2.50
CA PHE A 106 -3.90 -20.78 -1.27
C PHE A 106 -4.17 -19.29 -1.38
N VAL A 107 -3.24 -18.53 -1.95
CA VAL A 107 -3.36 -17.07 -2.21
C VAL A 107 -4.60 -16.80 -3.06
N GLN A 108 -4.76 -17.55 -4.15
CA GLN A 108 -5.93 -17.44 -5.03
C GLN A 108 -7.23 -17.86 -4.35
N GLN A 109 -7.22 -18.97 -3.60
CA GLN A 109 -8.40 -19.48 -2.90
C GLN A 109 -8.94 -18.49 -1.87
N HIS A 110 -8.05 -17.76 -1.20
CA HIS A 110 -8.40 -16.79 -0.16
C HIS A 110 -8.43 -15.33 -0.67
N GLU A 111 -8.33 -15.13 -1.99
CA GLU A 111 -8.37 -13.80 -2.63
C GLU A 111 -7.35 -12.83 -2.00
N ILE A 112 -6.18 -13.34 -1.61
CA ILE A 112 -5.10 -12.52 -1.05
C ILE A 112 -4.39 -11.82 -2.20
N GLU A 113 -4.47 -10.49 -2.26
CA GLU A 113 -3.91 -9.72 -3.37
C GLU A 113 -2.48 -9.25 -3.11
N PHE A 114 -2.11 -9.02 -1.85
CA PHE A 114 -0.75 -8.64 -1.47
C PHE A 114 0.07 -9.88 -1.11
N GLY A 115 0.89 -10.40 -2.03
CA GLY A 115 1.63 -11.63 -1.81
C GLY A 115 3.08 -11.54 -2.25
N ILE A 116 4.02 -11.81 -1.34
CA ILE A 116 5.45 -11.69 -1.61
C ILE A 116 6.23 -12.90 -1.08
N LEU A 117 7.07 -13.48 -1.95
CA LEU A 117 8.11 -14.43 -1.62
C LEU A 117 9.36 -13.68 -1.15
N LEU A 118 9.85 -14.02 0.03
CA LEU A 118 11.03 -13.41 0.62
C LEU A 118 12.17 -14.42 0.68
N CYS A 119 13.39 -13.98 0.39
CA CYS A 119 14.59 -14.77 0.65
C CYS A 119 15.74 -13.83 1.04
N SER A 120 16.90 -14.38 1.41
CA SER A 120 18.10 -13.55 1.64
C SER A 120 18.57 -12.96 0.32
N ALA A 121 19.02 -13.83 -0.58
CA ALA A 121 19.39 -13.53 -1.96
C ALA A 121 19.07 -14.76 -2.82
N LEU A 122 18.75 -14.54 -4.09
CA LEU A 122 18.53 -15.57 -5.10
C LEU A 122 19.86 -15.95 -5.75
N GLU A 123 19.86 -17.11 -6.39
CA GLU A 123 21.02 -17.60 -7.10
C GLU A 123 20.94 -17.25 -8.58
N GLU A 124 22.07 -16.93 -9.21
CA GLU A 124 22.15 -16.74 -10.65
C GLU A 124 21.98 -18.06 -11.43
N SER A 125 22.35 -19.18 -10.81
CA SER A 125 22.35 -20.50 -11.42
C SER A 125 21.52 -21.50 -10.61
N GLY A 126 20.66 -22.24 -11.32
CA GLY A 126 19.84 -23.32 -10.73
C GLY A 126 20.65 -24.48 -10.13
N THR A 127 21.96 -24.53 -10.37
CA THR A 127 22.85 -25.51 -9.71
C THR A 127 23.16 -25.14 -8.26
N ASP A 128 23.15 -23.85 -7.95
CA ASP A 128 23.63 -23.31 -6.67
C ASP A 128 22.49 -22.98 -5.70
N GLY A 129 21.26 -22.95 -6.20
CA GLY A 129 20.02 -22.75 -5.46
C GLY A 129 18.89 -22.33 -6.41
N ILE A 130 17.89 -21.65 -5.89
CA ILE A 130 16.70 -21.19 -6.63
C ILE A 130 17.01 -19.87 -7.32
N THR A 131 16.68 -19.79 -8.61
CA THR A 131 16.78 -18.55 -9.38
C THR A 131 15.46 -17.77 -9.38
N TYR A 132 15.52 -16.46 -9.66
CA TYR A 132 14.31 -15.63 -9.86
C TYR A 132 13.36 -16.21 -10.89
N GLY A 133 13.92 -16.65 -12.03
CA GLY A 133 13.14 -17.25 -13.12
C GLY A 133 12.42 -18.53 -12.70
N GLU A 134 13.06 -19.39 -11.90
CA GLU A 134 12.43 -20.60 -11.37
C GLU A 134 11.28 -20.25 -10.41
N ALA A 135 11.52 -19.35 -9.45
CA ALA A 135 10.49 -18.91 -8.49
C ALA A 135 9.25 -18.33 -9.20
N LYS A 136 9.43 -17.38 -10.12
CA LYS A 136 8.32 -16.78 -10.87
C LYS A 136 7.65 -17.76 -11.84
N SER A 137 8.38 -18.74 -12.39
CA SER A 137 7.77 -19.75 -13.27
C SER A 137 6.81 -20.70 -12.55
N GLN A 138 7.07 -20.97 -11.26
CA GLN A 138 6.24 -21.85 -10.43
C GLN A 138 5.13 -21.10 -9.71
N CYS A 139 5.29 -19.79 -9.48
CA CYS A 139 4.29 -18.95 -8.85
C CYS A 139 4.30 -17.54 -9.45
N THR A 140 3.34 -17.25 -10.33
CA THR A 140 3.22 -15.94 -10.99
C THR A 140 2.49 -14.91 -10.15
N VAL A 141 1.66 -15.35 -9.19
CA VAL A 141 0.80 -14.49 -8.36
C VAL A 141 1.50 -13.82 -7.19
N LEU A 142 2.69 -14.30 -6.83
CA LEU A 142 3.50 -13.71 -5.77
C LEU A 142 4.65 -12.93 -6.39
N ASP A 143 4.90 -11.74 -5.87
CA ASP A 143 6.13 -11.02 -6.14
C ASP A 143 7.30 -11.62 -5.37
N VAL A 144 8.53 -11.26 -5.71
CA VAL A 144 9.74 -11.81 -5.10
C VAL A 144 10.62 -10.65 -4.68
N ILE A 145 11.02 -10.63 -3.42
CA ILE A 145 11.93 -9.62 -2.87
C ILE A 145 13.08 -10.33 -2.15
N GLU A 146 14.29 -9.91 -2.47
CA GLU A 146 15.53 -10.32 -1.78
C GLU A 146 15.76 -9.35 -0.63
N LEU A 147 15.82 -9.86 0.60
CA LEU A 147 15.96 -9.01 1.80
C LEU A 147 17.39 -8.52 2.02
N GLU A 148 18.36 -9.22 1.43
CA GLU A 148 19.81 -8.96 1.52
C GLU A 148 20.40 -9.12 0.11
N PRO A 149 20.06 -8.22 -0.84
CA PRO A 149 20.52 -8.30 -2.23
C PRO A 149 22.04 -8.17 -2.32
N THR A 150 22.61 -8.60 -3.44
CA THR A 150 24.06 -8.58 -3.59
C THR A 150 24.57 -7.15 -3.78
N ALA A 151 25.76 -6.84 -3.24
CA ALA A 151 26.30 -5.47 -3.27
C ALA A 151 26.53 -4.89 -4.67
N ASP A 152 26.61 -5.74 -5.70
CA ASP A 152 26.75 -5.32 -7.10
C ASP A 152 25.41 -4.80 -7.68
N GLU A 153 24.27 -5.16 -7.06
CA GLU A 153 22.93 -4.68 -7.44
C GLU A 153 22.55 -3.39 -6.70
N GLU A 154 23.12 -3.14 -5.51
CA GLU A 154 22.93 -1.90 -4.75
C GLU A 154 23.58 -0.67 -5.40
N ASP A 155 24.64 -0.84 -6.21
CA ASP A 155 25.45 0.26 -6.78
C ASP A 155 24.97 0.75 -8.16
N ASN A 156 23.84 0.23 -8.69
CA ASN A 156 23.28 0.66 -9.98
C ASN A 156 22.43 1.95 -9.84
N GLU A 157 22.95 2.93 -9.08
CA GLU A 157 22.36 4.26 -8.89
C GLU A 157 22.44 5.09 -10.19
N VAL A 158 21.47 4.92 -11.08
CA VAL A 158 21.32 5.81 -12.24
C VAL A 158 20.71 7.13 -11.78
N ALA A 159 21.57 8.09 -11.42
CA ALA A 159 21.32 9.53 -11.31
C ALA A 159 19.85 9.97 -11.12
N GLY A 160 19.30 9.86 -9.90
CA GLY A 160 18.08 10.60 -9.54
C GLY A 160 17.33 10.13 -8.29
N ALA A 161 17.25 8.83 -8.05
CA ALA A 161 16.67 8.25 -6.84
C ALA A 161 17.30 6.88 -6.60
N ALA A 162 17.76 6.61 -5.38
CA ALA A 162 18.08 5.25 -4.98
C ALA A 162 16.76 4.46 -5.00
N GLU A 163 16.68 3.41 -5.83
CA GLU A 163 15.58 2.46 -5.77
C GLU A 163 15.66 1.76 -4.40
N ALA A 164 14.52 1.61 -3.70
CA ALA A 164 14.54 0.92 -2.42
C ALA A 164 14.86 -0.56 -2.66
N THR A 165 15.80 -1.10 -1.90
CA THR A 165 16.22 -2.50 -1.99
C THR A 165 16.01 -3.20 -0.63
N GLY A 166 16.01 -4.53 -0.63
CA GLY A 166 16.00 -5.27 0.62
C GLY A 166 14.70 -5.11 1.42
N VAL A 167 14.86 -4.86 2.72
CA VAL A 167 13.72 -4.61 3.61
C VAL A 167 12.99 -3.31 3.26
N ASP A 168 13.68 -2.30 2.73
CA ASP A 168 13.05 -1.03 2.36
C ASP A 168 12.18 -1.18 1.11
N GLU A 169 12.54 -2.06 0.17
CA GLU A 169 11.68 -2.46 -0.96
C GLU A 169 10.38 -3.11 -0.46
N LEU A 170 10.47 -4.04 0.50
CA LEU A 170 9.31 -4.67 1.12
C LEU A 170 8.40 -3.63 1.81
N ILE A 171 8.99 -2.70 2.57
CA ILE A 171 8.24 -1.63 3.22
C ILE A 171 7.54 -0.75 2.17
N GLN A 172 8.24 -0.41 1.08
CA GLN A 172 7.66 0.36 -0.01
C GLN A 172 6.50 -0.39 -0.69
N ALA A 173 6.64 -1.69 -0.94
CA ALA A 173 5.56 -2.52 -1.46
C ALA A 173 4.33 -2.49 -0.54
N MET A 174 4.54 -2.61 0.78
CA MET A 174 3.45 -2.51 1.77
C MET A 174 2.78 -1.13 1.79
N HIS A 175 3.54 -0.05 1.59
CA HIS A 175 3.02 1.32 1.56
C HIS A 175 2.30 1.66 0.24
N ASN A 176 2.63 0.97 -0.85
CA ASN A 176 1.99 1.16 -2.15
C ASN A 176 0.71 0.34 -2.29
N TYR A 177 0.56 -0.72 -1.50
CA TYR A 177 -0.67 -1.51 -1.48
C TYR A 177 -1.81 -0.75 -0.78
N ILE A 178 -3.02 -0.86 -1.33
CA ILE A 178 -4.22 -0.21 -0.80
C ILE A 178 -4.95 -1.18 0.12
N TRP A 179 -4.80 -0.98 1.42
CA TRP A 179 -5.43 -1.80 2.45
C TRP A 179 -6.92 -1.49 2.61
N SER A 180 -7.73 -2.48 3.00
CA SER A 180 -9.20 -2.31 3.10
C SER A 180 -9.66 -1.24 4.10
N ASN A 181 -8.79 -0.85 5.03
CA ASN A 181 -9.06 0.12 6.10
C ASN A 181 -8.39 1.48 5.88
N VAL A 182 -7.88 1.77 4.68
CA VAL A 182 -7.27 3.07 4.35
C VAL A 182 -8.25 4.20 4.60
N ASN A 183 -7.85 5.16 5.43
CA ASN A 183 -8.58 6.40 5.63
C ASN A 183 -7.85 7.53 4.89
N ILE A 184 -8.40 7.96 3.76
CA ILE A 184 -7.82 9.03 2.94
C ILE A 184 -7.94 10.34 3.72
N HIS A 185 -6.83 11.07 3.85
CA HIS A 185 -6.84 12.43 4.38
C HIS A 185 -7.58 13.34 3.39
N ARG A 186 -8.92 13.34 3.44
CA ARG A 186 -9.70 14.43 2.86
C ARG A 186 -9.33 15.67 3.65
N GLY A 187 -8.62 16.60 3.02
CA GLY A 187 -8.11 17.80 3.68
C GLY A 187 -9.20 18.47 4.50
N ASN A 188 -9.06 18.42 5.82
CA ASN A 188 -9.89 19.18 6.76
C ASN A 188 -9.50 20.66 6.66
N ARG A 189 -9.97 21.35 5.61
CA ARG A 189 -10.38 22.75 5.76
C ARG A 189 -11.81 22.71 6.27
N ASN A 190 -11.99 23.09 7.53
CA ASN A 190 -13.25 23.18 8.29
C ASN A 190 -13.68 21.93 9.06
N ALA A 191 -13.20 21.82 10.31
CA ALA A 191 -13.97 21.29 11.43
C ALA A 191 -13.45 21.90 12.74
N ALA A 192 -13.91 23.11 13.06
CA ALA A 192 -13.97 23.54 14.45
C ALA A 192 -15.21 22.86 15.06
N GLU A 193 -14.98 22.08 16.11
CA GLU A 193 -16.01 21.30 16.80
C GLU A 193 -17.10 22.17 17.43
N PRO A 194 -18.38 21.76 17.42
CA PRO A 194 -19.36 22.32 18.32
C PRO A 194 -19.41 21.46 19.58
N ASP A 195 -18.75 21.91 20.64
CA ASP A 195 -19.02 21.42 21.99
C ASP A 195 -20.39 21.95 22.45
N GLU A 196 -21.31 21.04 22.74
CA GLU A 196 -22.57 21.31 23.42
C GLU A 196 -22.33 21.40 24.93
N ASP A 197 -22.47 22.58 25.54
CA ASP A 197 -23.24 22.74 26.79
C ASP A 197 -23.36 24.21 27.24
N GLY A 198 -24.51 24.53 27.84
CA GLY A 198 -24.58 25.58 28.86
C GLY A 198 -25.08 26.97 28.43
N ALA A 199 -26.41 27.10 28.40
CA ALA A 199 -27.10 28.37 28.47
C ALA A 199 -26.63 29.24 29.66
N ALA A 200 -26.17 30.47 29.38
CA ALA A 200 -26.21 31.58 30.35
C ALA A 200 -26.23 32.92 29.62
N LEU A 201 -27.42 33.52 29.61
CA LEU A 201 -27.68 34.92 29.32
C LEU A 201 -26.92 35.84 30.28
N LEU A 202 -26.37 36.92 29.72
CA LEU A 202 -26.21 38.27 30.30
C LEU A 202 -25.27 38.35 31.53
N SER A 203 -24.22 39.17 31.52
CA SER A 203 -24.34 40.58 31.91
C SER A 203 -23.00 41.32 31.79
N ALA A 204 -23.06 42.52 31.23
CA ALA A 204 -22.34 43.74 31.66
C ALA A 204 -20.80 43.81 31.62
N GLY A 205 -20.30 44.78 30.84
CA GLY A 205 -19.44 45.81 31.43
C GLY A 205 -18.13 46.16 30.70
N LEU A 206 -18.19 47.30 30.00
CA LEU A 206 -17.19 48.40 30.01
C LEU A 206 -15.86 48.26 29.22
N VAL A 207 -15.84 49.00 28.09
CA VAL A 207 -14.83 49.94 27.55
C VAL A 207 -13.33 49.66 27.68
N HIS A 208 -12.62 49.64 26.54
CA HIS A 208 -11.49 50.54 26.30
C HIS A 208 -11.22 50.70 24.79
N GLU A 209 -11.16 51.94 24.31
CA GLU A 209 -10.68 52.34 22.98
C GLU A 209 -9.14 52.23 22.93
N THR A 210 -8.55 51.89 21.77
CA THR A 210 -7.76 52.83 20.94
C THR A 210 -7.12 52.13 19.72
N ASP A 211 -7.34 52.76 18.57
CA ASP A 211 -6.63 52.77 17.28
C ASP A 211 -5.30 51.99 17.08
N GLY A 212 -5.23 51.28 15.95
CA GLY A 212 -3.99 50.85 15.29
C GLY A 212 -4.28 50.10 13.98
N ALA A 213 -3.94 50.72 12.85
CA ALA A 213 -4.36 50.38 11.49
C ALA A 213 -3.54 49.28 10.77
N GLY A 214 -4.23 48.51 9.90
CA GLY A 214 -3.79 47.89 8.63
C GLY A 214 -2.67 46.84 8.72
N ASP A 215 -2.82 45.60 8.26
CA ASP A 215 -3.31 45.12 6.98
C ASP A 215 -3.67 43.64 7.17
N ALA A 216 -4.89 43.26 6.80
CA ALA A 216 -5.44 41.93 7.02
C ALA A 216 -5.65 41.26 5.67
N ASP A 217 -5.28 39.99 5.64
CA ASP A 217 -5.49 39.02 4.58
C ASP A 217 -6.90 39.13 3.95
N GLU A 218 -6.95 39.28 2.63
CA GLU A 218 -8.15 38.97 1.85
C GLU A 218 -8.12 37.47 1.50
N ASP A 219 -8.40 36.61 2.49
CA ASP A 219 -8.92 35.27 2.23
C ASP A 219 -10.44 35.41 2.05
N ASP A 220 -10.86 35.51 0.79
CA ASP A 220 -12.25 35.51 0.31
C ASP A 220 -12.90 34.13 0.59
N ASP A 221 -13.35 33.89 1.82
CA ASP A 221 -14.15 32.72 2.22
C ASP A 221 -15.63 32.92 1.80
N GLY A 222 -15.85 32.95 0.49
CA GLY A 222 -17.17 32.88 -0.14
C GLY A 222 -17.58 31.43 -0.46
N PRO A 223 -18.88 31.13 -0.61
CA PRO A 223 -19.33 29.83 -1.10
C PRO A 223 -18.68 29.52 -2.46
N ILE A 224 -18.24 28.28 -2.67
CA ILE A 224 -17.66 27.76 -3.93
C ILE A 224 -18.48 28.32 -5.09
N ARG A 225 -17.84 29.07 -6.00
CA ARG A 225 -18.54 29.72 -7.08
C ARG A 225 -19.07 28.62 -8.01
N GLU A 226 -20.26 28.79 -8.60
CA GLU A 226 -20.83 27.85 -9.60
C GLU A 226 -19.87 27.54 -10.77
N GLU A 227 -18.85 28.38 -10.97
CA GLU A 227 -17.76 28.18 -11.92
C GLU A 227 -16.78 27.10 -11.46
N ASP A 228 -16.39 27.10 -10.19
CA ASP A 228 -15.48 26.11 -9.60
C ASP A 228 -16.15 24.73 -9.49
N GLU A 229 -17.46 24.68 -9.17
CA GLU A 229 -18.23 23.44 -9.14
C GLU A 229 -18.33 22.79 -10.53
N ARG A 230 -18.45 23.60 -11.59
CA ARG A 230 -18.45 23.12 -12.98
C ARG A 230 -17.09 22.59 -13.44
N ILE A 231 -15.99 23.19 -12.96
CA ILE A 231 -14.63 22.71 -13.25
C ILE A 231 -14.41 21.35 -12.58
N ILE A 232 -14.79 21.22 -11.31
CA ILE A 232 -14.66 19.96 -10.56
C ILE A 232 -15.53 18.85 -11.19
N GLU A 233 -16.75 19.17 -11.63
CA GLU A 233 -17.60 18.21 -12.34
C GLU A 233 -17.01 17.79 -13.70
N ALA A 234 -16.37 18.71 -14.44
CA ALA A 234 -15.73 18.40 -15.71
C ALA A 234 -14.52 17.47 -15.52
N GLU A 235 -13.68 17.75 -14.53
CA GLU A 235 -12.54 16.90 -14.16
C GLU A 235 -13.00 15.50 -13.72
N LEU A 236 -14.01 15.42 -12.84
CA LEU A 236 -14.54 14.14 -12.36
C LEU A 236 -15.12 13.27 -13.49
N ASN A 237 -15.81 13.88 -14.46
CA ASN A 237 -16.29 13.18 -15.65
C ASN A 237 -15.14 12.67 -16.55
N GLY A 238 -14.03 13.42 -16.60
CA GLY A 238 -12.80 13.01 -17.29
C GLY A 238 -12.17 11.77 -16.64
N PHE A 239 -12.07 11.76 -15.30
CA PHE A 239 -11.56 10.62 -14.55
C PHE A 239 -12.45 9.38 -14.67
N GLU A 240 -13.78 9.53 -14.65
CA GLU A 240 -14.72 8.40 -14.78
C GLU A 240 -14.61 7.71 -16.15
N ARG A 241 -14.44 8.50 -17.23
CA ARG A 241 -14.17 7.94 -18.57
C ARG A 241 -12.87 7.17 -18.61
N LEU A 242 -11.81 7.73 -18.05
CA LEU A 242 -10.48 7.11 -18.05
C LEU A 242 -10.46 5.80 -17.26
N LEU A 243 -11.12 5.77 -16.10
CA LEU A 243 -11.28 4.54 -15.30
C LEU A 243 -12.11 3.48 -16.03
N THR A 244 -13.17 3.88 -16.74
CA THR A 244 -13.98 2.96 -17.54
C THR A 244 -13.17 2.34 -18.68
N GLU A 245 -12.30 3.11 -19.31
CA GLU A 245 -11.43 2.68 -20.40
C GLU A 245 -10.33 1.72 -19.92
N VAL A 246 -9.71 2.03 -18.77
CA VAL A 246 -8.71 1.17 -18.11
C VAL A 246 -9.33 -0.12 -17.57
N MET A 247 -10.54 -0.09 -17.01
CA MET A 247 -11.24 -1.30 -16.56
C MET A 247 -11.63 -2.21 -17.73
N ASN A 248 -11.93 -1.66 -18.90
CA ASN A 248 -12.18 -2.42 -20.11
C ASN A 248 -10.89 -2.98 -20.75
N PHE A 249 -9.71 -2.50 -20.33
CA PHE A 249 -8.41 -2.94 -20.84
C PHE A 249 -7.93 -4.24 -20.19
N GLN A 250 -8.05 -4.40 -18.87
CA GLN A 250 -7.51 -5.57 -18.15
C GLN A 250 -7.95 -6.96 -18.66
N PRO A 251 -9.19 -7.19 -19.15
CA PRO A 251 -9.62 -8.52 -19.58
C PRO A 251 -9.08 -8.99 -20.96
N ASN A 252 -8.54 -8.11 -21.82
CA ASN A 252 -8.34 -8.41 -23.26
C ASN A 252 -6.89 -8.34 -23.78
N THR A 253 -5.89 -8.05 -22.94
CA THR A 253 -4.50 -7.76 -23.38
C THR A 253 -3.62 -8.99 -23.65
N SER A 254 -4.10 -10.18 -23.32
CA SER A 254 -3.35 -11.45 -23.50
C SER A 254 -3.12 -11.80 -24.97
N ASN A 255 -3.92 -11.26 -25.90
CA ASN A 255 -3.85 -11.55 -27.34
C ASN A 255 -3.23 -10.43 -28.18
N TRP A 256 -2.80 -9.32 -27.56
CA TRP A 256 -2.33 -8.15 -28.29
C TRP A 256 -0.84 -8.23 -28.60
N THR A 257 -0.49 -7.86 -29.83
CA THR A 257 0.88 -7.71 -30.30
C THR A 257 1.54 -6.47 -29.69
N ARG A 258 2.87 -6.43 -29.72
CA ARG A 258 3.66 -5.29 -29.20
C ARG A 258 3.24 -3.94 -29.81
N ASN A 259 2.88 -3.91 -31.09
CA ASN A 259 2.43 -2.67 -31.75
C ASN A 259 1.06 -2.20 -31.27
N GLU A 260 0.14 -3.12 -30.98
CA GLU A 260 -1.19 -2.76 -30.46
C GLU A 260 -1.09 -2.21 -29.03
N ARG A 261 -0.19 -2.78 -28.21
CA ARG A 261 0.11 -2.24 -26.86
C ARG A 261 0.74 -0.84 -26.91
N LEU A 262 1.63 -0.59 -27.88
CA LEU A 262 2.27 0.72 -28.04
C LEU A 262 1.28 1.78 -28.52
N MET A 263 0.46 1.46 -29.51
CA MET A 263 -0.56 2.37 -30.03
C MET A 263 -1.61 2.73 -28.97
N TYR A 264 -2.01 1.76 -28.14
CA TYR A 264 -2.94 2.02 -27.05
C TYR A 264 -2.31 2.78 -25.89
N ALA A 265 -1.04 2.53 -25.58
CA ALA A 265 -0.30 3.33 -24.59
C ALA A 265 -0.15 4.80 -25.04
N GLU A 266 0.00 5.01 -26.35
CA GLU A 266 0.04 6.35 -26.96
C GLU A 266 -1.33 7.05 -26.89
N GLU A 267 -2.42 6.34 -27.21
CA GLU A 267 -3.79 6.86 -27.07
C GLU A 267 -4.15 7.18 -25.61
N LEU A 268 -3.74 6.33 -24.67
CA LEU A 268 -3.94 6.56 -23.23
C LEU A 268 -3.11 7.76 -22.75
N ALA A 269 -1.86 7.91 -23.21
CA ALA A 269 -1.05 9.09 -22.89
C ALA A 269 -1.67 10.38 -23.44
N GLU A 270 -2.24 10.34 -24.66
CA GLU A 270 -2.94 11.49 -25.26
C GLU A 270 -4.23 11.85 -24.51
N MET A 271 -4.96 10.87 -23.98
CA MET A 271 -6.11 11.12 -23.10
C MET A 271 -5.70 11.76 -21.76
N PHE A 272 -4.56 11.37 -21.22
CA PHE A 272 -3.99 11.99 -20.03
C PHE A 272 -3.54 13.43 -20.32
N ASP A 273 -2.82 13.69 -21.41
CA ASP A 273 -2.35 15.03 -21.77
C ASP A 273 -3.53 15.99 -22.06
N ASN A 274 -4.56 15.54 -22.78
CA ASN A 274 -5.76 16.34 -23.03
C ASN A 274 -6.53 16.73 -21.75
N MET A 275 -6.41 15.96 -20.66
CA MET A 275 -7.02 16.28 -19.37
C MET A 275 -6.28 17.43 -18.65
N PHE A 276 -4.99 17.60 -18.93
CA PHE A 276 -4.16 18.64 -18.31
C PHE A 276 -3.92 19.86 -19.21
N GLU A 277 -4.20 19.78 -20.51
CA GLU A 277 -4.02 20.88 -21.46
C GLU A 277 -5.20 21.86 -21.56
N GLU A 278 -6.36 21.60 -20.93
CA GLU A 278 -7.50 22.54 -20.95
C GLU A 278 -7.27 23.85 -20.16
N ASP A 279 -6.11 24.03 -19.50
CA ASP A 279 -5.70 25.28 -18.84
C ASP A 279 -4.74 26.17 -19.69
N GLY A 280 -4.48 25.81 -20.96
CA GLY A 280 -3.41 26.41 -21.76
C GLY A 280 -3.73 27.59 -22.68
N ASP A 281 -4.99 27.84 -23.05
CA ASP A 281 -5.33 28.81 -24.12
C ASP A 281 -6.07 30.04 -23.59
N GLY A 282 -5.30 31.00 -23.08
CA GLY A 282 -5.87 32.20 -22.47
C GLY A 282 -5.14 33.53 -22.59
N VAL A 283 -3.96 33.68 -23.22
CA VAL A 283 -3.42 35.03 -23.52
C VAL A 283 -2.51 35.05 -24.75
N GLY A 284 -3.11 35.18 -25.93
CA GLY A 284 -2.44 35.67 -27.13
C GLY A 284 -3.02 37.03 -27.55
N HIS A 285 -2.31 38.12 -27.27
CA HIS A 285 -2.48 39.39 -27.99
C HIS A 285 -1.14 40.16 -27.97
N PRO A 286 -0.81 40.88 -29.05
CA PRO A 286 -1.49 42.13 -29.42
C PRO A 286 -2.42 42.06 -30.63
#